data_AF-A0A1H8I3G9-F1
#
_entry.id   AF-A0A1H8I3G9-F1
#
_cell.length_a   1.000
_cell.length_b   1.000
_cell.length_c   1.000
_cell.angle_alpha   90.00
_cell.angle_beta   90.00
_cell.angle_gamma   90.00
#
_symmetry.space_group_name_H-M   'P 1'
#
loop_
_entity.id
_entity.type
_entity.pdbx_description
1 polymer ?
#
loop_
_entity_poly.entity_id
_entity_poly.type
_entity_poly.pdbx_seq_one_letter_code
_entity_poly.pdbx_strand_id
1 'polypeptide(L)'
;MILHTPDLTIARFSLINREICEPQYSTAPTNISVLSTTTLTSTKLSGIEFDNPTIAATIQGILSDAENRTLCTLNTPSNLTNLVVHTDICQSVRLSGLRAPDLLGITIPRIREATQSLTTTTTNAVVPDCFSTDAEAIYDLFTRESWIRQEDGSFTRNPSNSTPGRLIFQVNFEKLDADLDALSDQGTNTPPPTPQDGLALTKNSGCLNCHNVDTRLVGPSLRDVAKQYAGRADAVAYLSDKIQNGSNGVWGPVPMPPNAMVNAENARILAEFILSLE
;
A
#
# COMPACT_ATOMS: atom_id res chain seq x y z
N MET A 1 13.97 -14.29 -25.73
CA MET A 1 13.79 -12.96 -26.33
C MET A 1 12.83 -12.23 -25.39
N ILE A 2 13.36 -11.44 -24.46
CA ILE A 2 12.57 -10.63 -23.52
C ILE A 2 13.13 -9.22 -23.67
N LEU A 3 12.22 -8.31 -23.99
CA LEU A 3 12.50 -7.00 -24.55
C LEU A 3 13.12 -6.07 -23.49
N HIS A 4 14.17 -5.35 -23.91
CA HIS A 4 14.71 -4.19 -23.23
C HIS A 4 13.68 -3.06 -23.23
N THR A 5 13.40 -2.49 -22.07
CA THR A 5 13.13 -1.05 -21.92
C THR A 5 14.28 -0.44 -21.11
N PRO A 6 15.02 0.54 -21.65
CA PRO A 6 16.05 1.24 -20.91
C PRO A 6 15.44 2.51 -20.31
N ASP A 7 15.09 2.52 -19.02
CA ASP A 7 15.29 3.67 -18.11
C ASP A 7 14.64 3.57 -16.71
N LEU A 8 13.85 2.54 -16.38
CA LEU A 8 13.49 2.26 -14.99
C LEU A 8 14.23 1.01 -14.49
N THR A 9 15.36 1.22 -13.81
CA THR A 9 16.00 0.14 -13.05
C THR A 9 15.26 -0.02 -11.73
N ILE A 10 14.30 -0.94 -11.69
CA ILE A 10 13.48 -1.29 -10.52
C ILE A 10 14.33 -1.44 -9.24
N ALA A 11 13.81 -0.94 -8.13
CA ALA A 11 14.46 -0.91 -6.84
C ALA A 11 14.89 -2.32 -6.39
N ARG A 12 16.18 -2.64 -6.43
CA ARG A 12 16.68 -3.91 -5.88
C ARG A 12 16.77 -3.82 -4.36
N PHE A 13 15.74 -4.29 -3.65
CA PHE A 13 15.87 -4.55 -2.22
C PHE A 13 16.75 -5.78 -2.03
N SER A 14 18.01 -5.56 -1.64
CA SER A 14 18.91 -6.64 -1.21
C SER A 14 18.85 -6.71 0.30
N LEU A 15 18.33 -7.82 0.83
CA LEU A 15 18.38 -8.11 2.26
C LEU A 15 19.80 -8.59 2.60
N ILE A 16 20.56 -7.73 3.26
CA ILE A 16 21.93 -8.02 3.66
C ILE A 16 21.87 -8.72 5.02
N ASN A 17 22.32 -9.98 5.05
CA ASN A 17 22.41 -10.87 6.22
C ASN A 17 21.07 -11.38 6.78
N ARG A 18 20.66 -12.57 6.35
CA ARG A 18 19.85 -13.44 7.23
C ARG A 18 20.27 -14.90 7.11
N GLU A 19 20.74 -15.44 8.23
CA GLU A 19 20.57 -16.85 8.55
C GLU A 19 19.08 -17.05 8.88
N ILE A 20 18.22 -17.05 7.85
CA ILE A 20 16.81 -17.45 8.03
C ILE A 20 16.85 -18.94 8.35
N CYS A 21 16.20 -19.35 9.45
CA CYS A 21 16.08 -20.75 9.84
C CYS A 21 15.80 -21.63 8.63
N GLU A 22 16.59 -22.68 8.43
CA GLU A 22 16.35 -23.62 7.35
C GLU A 22 14.98 -24.28 7.57
N PRO A 23 14.07 -24.23 6.58
CA PRO A 23 12.74 -24.80 6.73
C PRO A 23 12.88 -26.29 7.05
N GLN A 24 12.17 -26.74 8.09
CA GLN A 24 12.12 -28.16 8.44
C GLN A 24 11.30 -28.88 7.37
N TYR A 25 11.98 -29.54 6.44
CA TYR A 25 11.34 -30.33 5.40
C TYR A 25 10.71 -31.58 5.99
N SER A 26 9.52 -31.95 5.50
CA SER A 26 8.92 -33.21 5.89
C SER A 26 9.59 -34.36 5.14
N THR A 27 9.93 -35.42 5.86
CA THR A 27 10.50 -36.65 5.26
C THR A 27 9.42 -37.59 4.73
N ALA A 28 8.14 -37.32 5.01
CA ALA A 28 6.97 -38.07 4.55
C ALA A 28 5.74 -37.13 4.39
N PRO A 29 4.75 -37.46 3.53
CA PRO A 29 3.54 -36.66 3.43
C PRO A 29 2.74 -36.73 4.73
N THR A 30 2.45 -35.57 5.32
CA THR A 30 1.63 -35.49 6.54
C THR A 30 0.14 -35.33 6.24
N ASN A 31 -0.21 -34.88 5.03
CA ASN A 31 -1.57 -34.49 4.63
C ASN A 31 -2.20 -33.41 5.53
N ILE A 32 -1.36 -32.63 6.21
CA ILE A 32 -1.81 -31.48 7.01
C ILE A 32 -1.53 -30.22 6.21
N SER A 33 -2.58 -29.45 5.95
CA SER A 33 -2.53 -28.15 5.29
C SER A 33 -2.71 -27.05 6.32
N VAL A 34 -1.81 -26.08 6.34
CA VAL A 34 -1.83 -24.96 7.30
C VAL A 34 -1.83 -23.64 6.56
N LEU A 35 -2.84 -22.82 6.78
CA LEU A 35 -2.88 -21.43 6.36
C LEU A 35 -2.19 -20.58 7.43
N SER A 36 -1.13 -19.88 7.03
CA SER A 36 -0.39 -18.93 7.83
C SER A 36 -0.78 -17.52 7.41
N THR A 37 -1.36 -16.75 8.32
CA THR A 37 -1.72 -15.35 8.11
C THR A 37 -0.77 -14.47 8.89
N THR A 38 0.06 -13.68 8.20
CA THR A 38 0.92 -12.68 8.82
C THR A 38 0.27 -11.30 8.74
N THR A 39 0.17 -10.64 9.88
CA THR A 39 -0.35 -9.29 10.01
C THR A 39 0.71 -8.35 10.57
N LEU A 40 0.98 -7.27 9.87
CA LEU A 40 1.80 -6.16 10.33
C LEU A 40 1.08 -5.43 11.45
N THR A 41 1.72 -5.37 12.61
CA THR A 41 1.23 -4.67 13.80
C THR A 41 1.85 -3.28 13.92
N SER A 42 3.11 -3.12 13.51
CA SER A 42 3.80 -1.84 13.50
C SER A 42 4.92 -1.84 12.47
N THR A 43 5.15 -0.70 11.83
CA THR A 43 6.30 -0.45 10.95
C THR A 43 6.94 0.88 11.27
N LYS A 44 8.26 0.96 11.10
CA LYS A 44 9.01 2.21 11.17
C LYS A 44 10.16 2.17 10.18
N LEU A 45 10.14 3.08 9.21
CA LEU A 45 11.30 3.38 8.38
C LEU A 45 12.08 4.55 8.99
N SER A 46 13.40 4.48 9.01
CA SER A 46 14.28 5.52 9.52
C SER A 46 15.51 5.65 8.62
N GLY A 47 16.04 6.87 8.49
CA GLY A 47 17.19 7.16 7.62
C GLY A 47 16.84 7.64 6.21
N ILE A 48 15.55 7.81 5.90
CA ILE A 48 15.08 8.50 4.69
C ILE A 48 14.24 9.70 5.14
N GLU A 49 14.67 10.88 4.73
CA GLU A 49 13.87 12.09 4.82
C GLU A 49 13.25 12.33 3.44
N PHE A 50 11.93 12.55 3.43
CA PHE A 50 11.19 12.91 2.22
C PHE A 50 10.78 14.38 2.35
N ASP A 51 11.07 15.18 1.32
CA ASP A 51 10.71 16.60 1.29
C ASP A 51 9.17 16.81 1.30
N ASN A 52 8.41 15.80 0.87
CA ASN A 52 6.95 15.81 0.84
C ASN A 52 6.37 14.76 1.84
N PRO A 53 5.63 15.20 2.88
CA PRO A 53 5.08 14.31 3.89
C PRO A 53 3.98 13.38 3.36
N THR A 54 3.28 13.74 2.29
CA THR A 54 2.27 12.89 1.63
C THR A 54 2.95 11.72 0.91
N ILE A 55 4.04 11.99 0.18
CA ILE A 55 4.83 10.96 -0.49
C ILE A 55 5.48 10.02 0.55
N ALA A 56 5.95 10.58 1.67
CA ALA A 56 6.45 9.80 2.80
C ALA A 56 5.38 8.80 3.31
N ALA A 57 4.15 9.27 3.51
CA ALA A 57 3.05 8.44 3.97
C ALA A 57 2.64 7.37 2.93
N THR A 58 2.63 7.72 1.65
CA THR A 58 2.33 6.78 0.55
C THR A 58 3.37 5.67 0.46
N ILE A 59 4.66 6.00 0.47
CA ILE A 59 5.74 5.01 0.41
C ILE A 59 5.72 4.13 1.67
N GLN A 60 5.45 4.70 2.83
CA GLN A 60 5.27 3.93 4.06
C GLN A 60 4.08 2.97 3.99
N GLY A 61 2.96 3.41 3.40
CA GLY A 61 1.77 2.56 3.18
C GLY A 61 2.10 1.36 2.31
N ILE A 62 2.70 1.59 1.14
CA ILE A 62 3.11 0.53 0.21
C ILE A 62 4.07 -0.47 0.87
N LEU A 63 5.08 0.02 1.60
CA LEU A 63 6.01 -0.84 2.33
C LEU A 63 5.33 -1.62 3.48
N SER A 64 4.21 -1.12 4.01
CA SER A 64 3.43 -1.78 5.07
C SER A 64 2.51 -2.86 4.50
N ASP A 65 1.88 -2.58 3.36
CA ASP A 65 0.94 -3.49 2.70
C ASP A 65 1.63 -4.71 2.11
N ALA A 66 2.90 -4.58 1.73
CA ALA A 66 3.76 -5.70 1.32
C ALA A 66 4.05 -6.72 2.44
N GLU A 67 3.75 -6.39 3.70
CA GLU A 67 4.11 -7.24 4.85
C GLU A 67 2.94 -8.09 5.39
N ASN A 68 1.71 -7.65 5.13
CA ASN A 68 0.49 -8.43 5.35
C ASN A 68 0.39 -9.53 4.29
N ARG A 69 0.29 -10.80 4.70
CA ARG A 69 0.26 -11.92 3.74
C ARG A 69 -0.44 -13.16 4.26
N THR A 70 -0.90 -13.99 3.33
CA THR A 70 -1.46 -15.32 3.58
C THR A 70 -0.68 -16.35 2.76
N LEU A 71 -0.05 -17.31 3.43
CA LEU A 71 0.67 -18.42 2.79
C LEU A 71 0.05 -19.73 3.25
N CYS A 72 -0.24 -20.65 2.34
CA CYS A 72 -0.67 -21.99 2.73
C CYS A 72 0.44 -23.02 2.52
N THR A 73 0.64 -23.87 3.52
CA THR A 73 1.69 -24.89 3.52
C THR A 73 1.08 -26.28 3.56
N LEU A 74 1.35 -27.07 2.51
CA LEU A 74 0.99 -28.48 2.41
C LEU A 74 2.05 -29.34 3.11
N ASN A 75 1.61 -30.50 3.60
CA ASN A 75 2.46 -31.48 4.29
C ASN A 75 3.22 -30.90 5.48
N THR A 76 2.52 -30.07 6.26
CA THR A 76 3.07 -29.41 7.43
C THR A 76 3.21 -30.38 8.61
N PRO A 77 4.31 -30.34 9.38
CA PRO A 77 4.42 -31.03 10.66
C PRO A 77 3.33 -30.62 11.67
N SER A 78 2.83 -31.57 12.46
CA SER A 78 1.71 -31.33 13.39
C SER A 78 2.02 -30.30 14.49
N ASN A 79 3.29 -30.04 14.80
CA ASN A 79 3.70 -29.04 15.78
C ASN A 79 3.52 -27.58 15.30
N LEU A 80 3.14 -27.37 14.03
CA LEU A 80 2.95 -26.03 13.46
C LEU A 80 1.47 -25.66 13.25
N THR A 81 0.52 -26.52 13.61
CA THR A 81 -0.91 -26.36 13.23
C THR A 81 -1.67 -25.26 13.97
N ASN A 82 -1.19 -24.82 15.14
CA ASN A 82 -1.83 -23.80 15.98
C ASN A 82 -0.79 -22.83 16.56
N LEU A 83 0.25 -22.54 15.77
CA LEU A 83 1.33 -21.66 16.19
C LEU A 83 0.93 -20.20 15.98
N VAL A 84 1.18 -19.38 17.00
CA VAL A 84 1.17 -17.92 16.88
C VAL A 84 2.60 -17.43 17.09
N VAL A 85 3.14 -16.73 16.10
CA VAL A 85 4.51 -16.20 16.13
C VAL A 85 4.45 -14.69 16.12
N HIS A 86 4.91 -14.07 17.20
CA HIS A 86 5.23 -12.65 17.20
C HIS A 86 6.67 -12.47 16.74
N THR A 87 6.89 -11.67 15.72
CA THR A 87 8.22 -11.41 15.18
C THR A 87 8.48 -9.91 15.20
N ASP A 88 9.61 -9.53 15.78
CA ASP A 88 10.15 -8.18 15.70
C ASP A 88 11.42 -8.24 14.85
N ILE A 89 11.44 -7.47 13.77
CA ILE A 89 12.43 -7.51 12.72
C ILE A 89 13.00 -6.11 12.57
N CYS A 90 14.32 -5.98 12.65
CA CYS A 90 15.02 -4.78 12.20
C CYS A 90 15.93 -5.17 11.04
N GLN A 91 15.68 -4.60 9.86
CA GLN A 91 16.46 -4.89 8.65
C GLN A 91 16.96 -3.61 7.99
N SER A 92 18.19 -3.67 7.49
CA SER A 92 18.73 -2.63 6.62
C SER A 92 18.19 -2.84 5.21
N VAL A 93 17.50 -1.84 4.68
CA VAL A 93 17.01 -1.83 3.31
C VAL A 93 17.86 -0.88 2.49
N ARG A 94 18.37 -1.37 1.36
CA ARG A 94 19.04 -0.53 0.36
C ARG A 94 18.08 -0.18 -0.75
N LEU A 95 17.76 1.10 -0.89
CA LEU A 95 16.99 1.61 -2.02
C LEU A 95 17.93 1.83 -3.20
N SER A 96 17.98 0.85 -4.12
CA SER A 96 18.85 0.90 -5.31
C SER A 96 18.00 0.89 -6.57
N GLY A 97 17.78 2.03 -7.24
CA GLY A 97 17.05 2.05 -8.51
C GLY A 97 15.94 3.09 -8.66
N LEU A 98 15.59 3.83 -7.60
CA LEU A 98 14.72 5.01 -7.73
C LEU A 98 15.42 6.09 -8.59
N ARG A 99 15.26 5.99 -9.91
CA ARG A 99 15.38 7.09 -10.86
C ARG A 99 13.97 7.62 -11.09
N ALA A 100 13.41 8.29 -10.09
CA ALA A 100 12.41 9.28 -10.44
C ALA A 100 13.17 10.39 -11.18
N PRO A 101 12.73 10.84 -12.37
CA PRO A 101 13.08 12.18 -12.81
C PRO A 101 12.70 13.15 -11.68
N ASP A 102 13.20 14.39 -11.67
CA ASP A 102 12.81 15.43 -10.71
C ASP A 102 11.28 15.77 -10.66
N LEU A 103 10.45 14.92 -11.25
CA LEU A 103 9.02 14.84 -11.05
C LEU A 103 8.73 14.66 -9.56
N LEU A 104 8.02 15.62 -8.97
CA LEU A 104 7.58 15.71 -7.57
C LEU A 104 8.53 16.41 -6.58
N GLY A 105 9.66 16.99 -7.02
CA GLY A 105 10.54 17.76 -6.12
C GLY A 105 11.15 16.92 -5.00
N ILE A 106 11.41 15.64 -5.28
CA ILE A 106 11.97 14.67 -4.33
C ILE A 106 13.50 14.77 -4.39
N THR A 107 14.14 15.32 -3.36
CA THR A 107 15.58 15.14 -3.18
C THR A 107 15.81 13.82 -2.45
N ILE A 108 16.13 12.73 -3.14
CA ILE A 108 16.52 11.49 -2.45
C ILE A 108 17.86 11.75 -1.73
N PRO A 109 17.96 11.57 -0.40
CA PRO A 109 19.22 11.79 0.30
C PRO A 109 20.31 10.86 -0.27
N ARG A 110 21.58 11.32 -0.26
CA ARG A 110 22.73 10.51 -0.71
C ARG A 110 22.91 9.18 0.04
N ILE A 111 22.17 8.98 1.13
CA ILE A 111 22.21 7.79 1.96
C ILE A 111 21.30 6.73 1.32
N ARG A 112 21.92 5.69 0.76
CA ARG A 112 21.24 4.54 0.12
C ARG A 112 20.90 3.41 1.10
N GLU A 113 20.83 3.73 2.39
CA GLU A 113 20.61 2.75 3.46
C GLU A 113 19.57 3.31 4.42
N ALA A 114 18.46 2.61 4.54
CA ALA A 114 17.44 2.90 5.53
C ALA A 114 17.29 1.71 6.46
N THR A 115 16.83 1.97 7.68
CA THR A 115 16.49 0.93 8.63
C THR A 115 14.98 0.80 8.66
N GLN A 116 14.49 -0.41 8.43
CA GLN A 116 13.09 -0.76 8.56
C GLN A 116 12.93 -1.66 9.79
N SER A 117 12.12 -1.21 10.75
CA SER A 117 11.67 -1.99 11.89
C SER A 117 10.23 -2.45 11.64
N LEU A 118 9.95 -3.74 11.82
CA LEU A 118 8.65 -4.35 11.61
C LEU A 118 8.29 -5.23 12.79
N THR A 119 7.07 -5.07 13.29
CA THR A 119 6.47 -5.99 14.23
C THR A 119 5.31 -6.69 13.54
N THR A 120 5.40 -8.01 13.41
CA THR A 120 4.38 -8.83 12.74
C THR A 120 3.88 -9.93 13.65
N THR A 121 2.62 -10.30 13.51
CA THR A 121 2.04 -11.50 14.14
C THR A 121 1.64 -12.48 13.05
N THR A 122 2.11 -13.71 13.12
CA THR A 122 1.70 -14.80 12.22
C THR A 122 0.86 -15.80 12.98
N THR A 123 -0.32 -16.13 12.47
CA THR A 123 -1.21 -17.15 13.02
C THR A 123 -1.36 -18.31 12.05
N ASN A 124 -1.33 -19.53 12.59
CA ASN A 124 -1.53 -20.75 11.81
C ASN A 124 -2.91 -21.35 12.10
N ALA A 125 -3.60 -21.75 11.03
CA ALA A 125 -4.85 -22.48 11.09
C ALA A 125 -4.81 -23.68 10.16
N VAL A 126 -5.26 -24.84 10.64
CA VAL A 126 -5.42 -26.02 9.77
C VAL A 126 -6.60 -25.79 8.83
N VAL A 127 -6.37 -26.04 7.54
CA VAL A 127 -7.40 -25.92 6.50
C VAL A 127 -7.60 -27.25 5.78
N PRO A 128 -8.81 -27.53 5.24
CA PRO A 128 -9.05 -28.77 4.50
C PRO A 128 -8.27 -28.83 3.17
N ASP A 129 -8.15 -27.69 2.48
CA ASP A 129 -7.48 -27.59 1.18
C ASP A 129 -6.92 -26.18 0.98
N CYS A 130 -5.60 -26.09 0.74
CA CYS A 130 -4.92 -24.83 0.47
C CYS A 130 -5.44 -24.14 -0.80
N PHE A 131 -5.82 -24.90 -1.83
CA PHE A 131 -6.26 -24.33 -3.11
C PHE A 131 -7.65 -23.67 -3.03
N SER A 132 -8.40 -23.92 -1.95
CA SER A 132 -9.68 -23.26 -1.65
C SER A 132 -9.57 -22.04 -0.73
N THR A 133 -8.36 -21.64 -0.35
CA THR A 133 -8.12 -20.50 0.56
C THR A 133 -7.84 -19.20 -0.18
N ASP A 134 -7.70 -18.12 0.57
CA ASP A 134 -7.23 -16.81 0.15
C ASP A 134 -5.69 -16.69 0.18
N ALA A 135 -4.95 -17.80 0.22
CA ALA A 135 -3.50 -17.78 0.23
C ALA A 135 -2.93 -17.16 -1.07
N GLU A 136 -2.00 -16.22 -0.93
CA GLU A 136 -1.28 -15.61 -2.06
C GLU A 136 -0.34 -16.61 -2.72
N ALA A 137 0.17 -17.57 -1.96
CA ALA A 137 0.97 -18.67 -2.46
C ALA A 137 0.75 -19.97 -1.66
N ILE A 138 1.10 -21.08 -2.29
CA ILE A 138 1.05 -22.42 -1.70
C ILE A 138 2.45 -23.04 -1.80
N TYR A 139 2.92 -23.66 -0.73
CA TYR A 139 4.18 -24.41 -0.71
C TYR A 139 3.97 -25.81 -0.14
N ASP A 140 4.58 -26.81 -0.75
CA ASP A 140 4.58 -28.18 -0.24
C ASP A 140 5.92 -28.53 0.42
N LEU A 141 5.92 -28.75 1.74
CA LEU A 141 7.12 -29.08 2.51
C LEU A 141 7.68 -30.48 2.23
N PHE A 142 6.90 -31.35 1.58
CA PHE A 142 7.34 -32.69 1.19
C PHE A 142 7.87 -32.70 -0.25
N THR A 143 7.10 -32.23 -1.22
CA THR A 143 7.49 -32.26 -2.65
C THR A 143 8.39 -31.09 -3.05
N ARG A 144 8.43 -30.03 -2.24
CA ARG A 144 9.10 -28.73 -2.52
C ARG A 144 8.51 -27.97 -3.70
N GLU A 145 7.32 -28.37 -4.14
CA GLU A 145 6.59 -27.64 -5.15
C GLU A 145 5.96 -26.38 -4.57
N SER A 146 5.72 -25.40 -5.44
CA SER A 146 5.03 -24.18 -5.06
C SER A 146 4.12 -23.68 -6.16
N TRP A 147 3.11 -22.92 -5.75
CA TRP A 147 2.12 -22.32 -6.63
C TRP A 147 1.87 -20.87 -6.20
N ILE A 148 1.67 -20.00 -7.19
CA ILE A 148 1.39 -18.58 -6.99
C ILE A 148 -0.04 -18.32 -7.46
N ARG A 149 -0.81 -17.61 -6.65
CA ARG A 149 -2.17 -17.19 -6.99
C ARG A 149 -2.12 -16.15 -8.09
N GLN A 150 -2.92 -16.36 -9.13
CA GLN A 150 -3.11 -15.41 -10.23
C GLN A 150 -4.27 -14.47 -9.91
N GLU A 151 -4.41 -13.39 -10.69
CA GLU A 151 -5.50 -12.41 -10.53
C GLU A 151 -6.89 -13.03 -10.68
N ASP A 152 -7.04 -14.02 -11.56
CA ASP A 152 -8.28 -14.77 -11.76
C ASP A 152 -8.61 -15.75 -10.60
N GLY A 153 -7.73 -15.82 -9.61
CA GLY A 153 -7.83 -16.69 -8.45
C GLY A 153 -7.36 -18.12 -8.67
N SER A 154 -6.89 -18.46 -9.87
CA SER A 154 -6.25 -19.75 -10.15
C SER A 154 -4.84 -19.82 -9.56
N PHE A 155 -4.32 -21.03 -9.35
CA PHE A 155 -2.96 -21.25 -8.88
C PHE A 155 -2.10 -21.83 -10.00
N THR A 156 -1.04 -21.11 -10.35
CA THR A 156 -0.06 -21.59 -11.35
C THR A 156 1.19 -22.09 -10.65
N ARG A 157 1.69 -23.26 -11.06
CA ARG A 157 2.92 -23.86 -10.51
C ARG A 157 4.11 -22.95 -10.78
N ASN A 158 4.86 -22.61 -9.75
CA ASN A 158 6.13 -21.89 -9.89
C ASN A 158 7.24 -22.89 -10.26
N PRO A 159 7.88 -22.75 -11.44
CA PRO A 159 8.94 -23.65 -11.87
C PRO A 159 10.27 -23.42 -11.11
N SER A 160 10.37 -22.30 -10.39
CA SER A 160 11.52 -22.01 -9.56
C SER A 160 11.46 -22.89 -8.31
N ASN A 161 12.46 -23.76 -8.10
CA ASN A 161 12.65 -24.52 -6.85
C ASN A 161 13.06 -23.58 -5.70
N SER A 162 12.21 -22.59 -5.41
CA SER A 162 12.41 -21.57 -4.39
C SER A 162 12.11 -22.17 -3.01
N THR A 163 12.89 -21.81 -2.00
CA THR A 163 12.51 -22.07 -0.60
C THR A 163 11.23 -21.30 -0.27
N PRO A 164 10.47 -21.70 0.77
CA PRO A 164 9.29 -20.96 1.21
C PRO A 164 9.58 -19.47 1.41
N GLY A 165 10.71 -19.15 2.07
CA GLY A 165 11.15 -17.77 2.25
C GLY A 165 11.35 -17.02 0.93
N ARG A 166 11.99 -17.65 -0.06
CA ARG A 166 12.24 -17.03 -1.37
C ARG A 166 10.96 -16.85 -2.19
N LEU A 167 10.02 -17.79 -2.09
CA LEU A 167 8.70 -17.68 -2.71
C LEU A 167 7.95 -16.46 -2.18
N ILE A 168 7.94 -16.29 -0.85
CA ILE A 168 7.31 -15.14 -0.20
C ILE A 168 7.96 -13.83 -0.66
N PHE A 169 9.31 -13.78 -0.71
CA PHE A 169 9.98 -12.59 -1.24
C PHE A 169 9.55 -12.29 -2.67
N GLN A 170 9.47 -13.30 -3.54
CA GLN A 170 9.06 -13.11 -4.94
C GLN A 170 7.65 -12.50 -5.04
N VAL A 171 6.65 -13.05 -4.34
CA VAL A 171 5.27 -12.53 -4.36
C VAL A 171 5.23 -11.10 -3.81
N ASN A 172 5.98 -10.82 -2.75
CA ASN A 172 6.09 -9.48 -2.17
C ASN A 172 6.70 -8.48 -3.16
N PHE A 173 7.72 -8.88 -3.91
CA PHE A 173 8.34 -8.03 -4.92
C PHE A 173 7.37 -7.72 -6.06
N GLU A 174 6.65 -8.72 -6.58
CA GLU A 174 5.69 -8.53 -7.68
C GLU A 174 4.56 -7.57 -7.27
N LYS A 175 4.05 -7.68 -6.03
CA LYS A 175 3.03 -6.76 -5.49
C LYS A 175 3.58 -5.35 -5.28
N LEU A 176 4.77 -5.24 -4.71
CA LEU A 176 5.45 -3.97 -4.47
C LEU A 176 5.76 -3.24 -5.79
N ASP A 177 6.20 -3.96 -6.82
CA ASP A 177 6.46 -3.40 -8.14
C ASP A 177 5.16 -2.90 -8.79
N ALA A 178 4.06 -3.66 -8.68
CA ALA A 178 2.75 -3.22 -9.17
C ALA A 178 2.25 -1.94 -8.46
N ASP A 179 2.41 -1.86 -7.13
CA ASP A 179 2.04 -0.67 -6.34
C ASP A 179 2.91 0.54 -6.69
N LEU A 180 4.21 0.33 -6.94
CA LEU A 180 5.14 1.37 -7.37
C LEU A 180 4.91 1.82 -8.83
N ASP A 181 4.56 0.91 -9.73
CA ASP A 181 4.20 1.23 -11.11
C ASP A 181 2.89 2.01 -11.16
N ALA A 182 1.90 1.66 -10.32
CA ALA A 182 0.66 2.42 -10.16
C ALA A 182 0.90 3.86 -9.66
N LEU A 183 1.99 4.11 -8.91
CA LEU A 183 2.44 5.46 -8.57
C LEU A 183 3.14 6.17 -9.75
N SER A 184 3.89 5.45 -10.58
CA SER A 184 4.58 6.01 -11.75
C SER A 184 3.63 6.40 -12.88
N ASP A 185 2.50 5.70 -13.03
CA ASP A 185 1.51 5.94 -14.10
C ASP A 185 0.59 7.16 -13.84
N GLN A 186 0.67 7.76 -12.64
CA GLN A 186 0.05 9.05 -12.30
C GLN A 186 0.59 10.23 -13.14
N GLY A 187 1.56 9.98 -14.02
CA GLY A 187 2.11 10.97 -14.94
C GLY A 187 1.38 11.12 -16.28
N THR A 188 0.58 10.15 -16.76
CA THR A 188 0.00 10.30 -18.12
C THR A 188 -1.41 9.80 -18.41
N ASN A 189 -2.07 8.91 -17.63
CA ASN A 189 -3.47 8.50 -17.92
C ASN A 189 -4.20 7.86 -16.71
N THR A 190 -4.49 8.60 -15.64
CA THR A 190 -5.23 8.06 -14.47
C THR A 190 -6.75 8.04 -14.71
N PRO A 191 -7.47 6.94 -14.39
CA PRO A 191 -8.92 6.96 -14.18
C PRO A 191 -9.29 7.93 -13.03
N PRO A 192 -10.54 8.43 -12.95
CA PRO A 192 -10.92 9.39 -11.92
C PRO A 192 -10.67 8.83 -10.51
N PRO A 193 -10.18 9.65 -9.56
CA PRO A 193 -9.93 9.22 -8.19
C PRO A 193 -11.21 8.70 -7.53
N THR A 194 -11.06 7.73 -6.64
CA THR A 194 -12.20 7.08 -6.00
C THR A 194 -12.70 7.89 -4.80
N PRO A 195 -14.00 7.80 -4.44
CA PRO A 195 -14.55 8.45 -3.24
C PRO A 195 -13.80 8.12 -1.93
N GLN A 196 -13.08 6.99 -1.89
CA GLN A 196 -12.31 6.51 -0.75
C GLN A 196 -11.05 7.37 -0.49
N ASP A 197 -10.39 7.85 -1.56
CA ASP A 197 -9.19 8.70 -1.46
C ASP A 197 -9.54 10.10 -0.93
N GLY A 198 -10.69 10.62 -1.38
CA GLY A 198 -11.24 11.90 -0.96
C GLY A 198 -11.74 11.95 0.48
N LEU A 199 -12.41 10.89 0.93
CA LEU A 199 -12.96 10.83 2.30
C LEU A 199 -11.84 10.74 3.36
N ALA A 200 -10.80 9.95 3.09
CA ALA A 200 -9.65 9.85 3.98
C ALA A 200 -8.91 11.19 4.09
N LEU A 201 -8.70 11.87 2.96
CA LEU A 201 -8.06 13.19 2.93
C LEU A 201 -8.91 14.24 3.66
N THR A 202 -10.24 14.23 3.49
CA THR A 202 -11.17 15.13 4.20
C THR A 202 -11.08 14.98 5.72
N LYS A 203 -10.94 13.74 6.21
CA LYS A 203 -10.75 13.46 7.65
C LYS A 203 -9.40 13.96 8.15
N ASN A 204 -8.32 13.66 7.42
CA ASN A 204 -6.95 13.93 7.84
C ASN A 204 -6.56 15.42 7.73
N SER A 205 -7.16 16.15 6.79
CA SER A 205 -6.93 17.60 6.62
C SER A 205 -7.75 18.47 7.57
N GLY A 206 -8.47 17.89 8.53
CA GLY A 206 -9.24 18.64 9.55
C GLY A 206 -10.49 19.33 9.03
N CYS A 207 -10.92 19.03 7.79
CA CYS A 207 -12.09 19.64 7.15
C CYS A 207 -13.38 19.39 7.96
N LEU A 208 -13.45 18.24 8.63
CA LEU A 208 -14.62 17.82 9.43
C LEU A 208 -14.81 18.60 10.75
N ASN A 209 -13.87 19.47 11.11
CA ASN A 209 -14.05 20.37 12.26
C ASN A 209 -15.07 21.48 11.97
N CYS A 210 -15.21 21.86 10.69
CA CYS A 210 -16.06 22.97 10.26
C CYS A 210 -17.14 22.53 9.25
N HIS A 211 -16.99 21.36 8.62
CA HIS A 211 -17.90 20.81 7.64
C HIS A 211 -18.38 19.42 8.05
N ASN A 212 -19.54 19.02 7.56
CA ASN A 212 -20.01 17.63 7.61
C ASN A 212 -20.49 17.24 6.20
N VAL A 213 -20.60 15.95 5.91
CA VAL A 213 -21.06 15.45 4.61
C VAL A 213 -22.48 15.93 4.32
N ASP A 214 -23.42 15.65 5.23
CA ASP A 214 -24.85 15.89 5.01
C ASP A 214 -25.43 17.07 5.81
N THR A 215 -24.72 17.55 6.83
CA THR A 215 -25.23 18.59 7.72
C THR A 215 -24.37 19.85 7.68
N ARG A 216 -25.02 21.00 7.79
CA ARG A 216 -24.33 22.28 7.94
C ARG A 216 -23.76 22.38 9.36
N LEU A 217 -22.49 22.77 9.48
CA LEU A 217 -21.85 23.11 10.75
C LEU A 217 -21.49 24.61 10.75
N VAL A 218 -20.20 24.93 10.85
CA VAL A 218 -19.70 26.30 10.67
C VAL A 218 -19.72 26.66 9.18
N GLY A 219 -19.22 25.76 8.35
CA GLY A 219 -19.32 25.79 6.89
C GLY A 219 -20.54 25.03 6.36
N PRO A 220 -20.85 25.15 5.06
CA PRO A 220 -21.90 24.37 4.40
C PRO A 220 -21.62 22.86 4.50
N SER A 221 -22.67 22.05 4.34
CA SER A 221 -22.47 20.61 4.16
C SER A 221 -21.73 20.36 2.84
N LEU A 222 -20.90 19.31 2.77
CA LEU A 222 -20.16 19.00 1.55
C LEU A 222 -21.12 18.67 0.39
N ARG A 223 -22.28 18.07 0.68
CA ARG A 223 -23.35 17.85 -0.32
C ARG A 223 -23.99 19.13 -0.82
N ASP A 224 -24.16 20.15 0.02
CA ASP A 224 -24.65 21.45 -0.46
C ASP A 224 -23.63 22.11 -1.39
N VAL A 225 -22.34 21.97 -1.09
CA VAL A 225 -21.26 22.45 -1.98
C VAL A 225 -21.30 21.71 -3.32
N ALA A 226 -21.44 20.39 -3.29
CA ALA A 226 -21.59 19.57 -4.49
C ALA A 226 -22.74 20.09 -5.36
N LYS A 227 -23.94 20.17 -4.78
CA LYS A 227 -25.15 20.64 -5.47
C LYS A 227 -25.06 22.07 -6.01
N GLN A 228 -24.42 22.98 -5.28
CA GLN A 228 -24.28 24.37 -5.69
C GLN A 228 -23.37 24.53 -6.92
N TYR A 229 -22.35 23.67 -7.04
CA TYR A 229 -21.39 23.72 -8.14
C TYR A 229 -21.59 22.61 -9.18
N ALA A 230 -22.68 21.84 -9.06
CA ALA A 230 -23.11 20.87 -10.04
C ALA A 230 -23.24 21.51 -11.42
N GLY A 231 -22.55 20.95 -12.42
CA GLY A 231 -22.59 21.43 -13.81
C GLY A 231 -21.74 22.68 -14.10
N ARG A 232 -20.97 23.19 -13.13
CA ARG A 232 -19.99 24.26 -13.39
C ARG A 232 -18.73 23.69 -14.04
N ALA A 233 -18.37 24.19 -15.23
CA ALA A 233 -17.26 23.66 -16.03
C ALA A 233 -15.88 23.77 -15.34
N ASP A 234 -15.68 24.81 -14.52
CA ASP A 234 -14.45 25.06 -13.76
C ASP A 234 -14.57 24.66 -12.27
N ALA A 235 -15.56 23.82 -11.89
CA ALA A 235 -15.86 23.52 -10.49
C ALA A 235 -14.66 23.00 -9.69
N VAL A 236 -13.91 22.04 -10.25
CA VAL A 236 -12.73 21.45 -9.59
C VAL A 236 -11.68 22.52 -9.33
N ALA A 237 -11.30 23.30 -10.35
CA ALA A 237 -10.29 24.35 -10.22
C ALA A 237 -10.72 25.44 -9.25
N TYR A 238 -11.99 25.86 -9.32
CA TYR A 238 -12.56 26.87 -8.43
C TYR A 238 -12.57 26.41 -6.97
N LEU A 239 -13.04 25.18 -6.69
CA LEU A 239 -13.07 24.65 -5.34
C LEU A 239 -11.66 24.40 -4.80
N SER A 240 -10.73 23.96 -5.64
CA SER A 240 -9.32 23.76 -5.26
C SER A 240 -8.67 25.06 -4.79
N ASP A 241 -8.92 26.17 -5.50
CA ASP A 241 -8.48 27.51 -5.09
C ASP A 241 -9.08 27.90 -3.73
N LYS A 242 -10.39 27.70 -3.55
CA LYS A 242 -11.06 28.02 -2.28
C LYS A 242 -10.57 27.18 -1.12
N ILE A 243 -10.31 25.89 -1.34
CA ILE A 243 -9.80 25.00 -0.31
C ILE A 243 -8.41 25.47 0.15
N GLN A 244 -7.50 25.83 -0.77
CA GLN A 244 -6.17 26.28 -0.40
C GLN A 244 -6.16 27.68 0.23
N ASN A 245 -6.78 28.63 -0.47
CA ASN A 245 -6.63 30.06 -0.18
C ASN A 245 -7.72 30.60 0.73
N GLY A 246 -8.65 29.74 1.15
CA GLY A 246 -9.82 30.15 1.92
C GLY A 246 -10.90 30.76 1.03
N SER A 247 -12.04 31.04 1.65
CA SER A 247 -13.19 31.65 0.98
C SER A 247 -13.96 32.58 1.90
N ASN A 248 -14.64 33.56 1.33
CA ASN A 248 -15.46 34.50 2.10
C ASN A 248 -16.71 34.91 1.30
N GLY A 249 -17.81 35.18 2.00
CA GLY A 249 -19.02 35.82 1.44
C GLY A 249 -19.96 34.93 0.62
N VAL A 250 -19.58 33.69 0.27
CA VAL A 250 -20.43 32.80 -0.55
C VAL A 250 -21.47 32.05 0.28
N TRP A 251 -21.08 31.57 1.47
CA TRP A 251 -21.91 30.68 2.30
C TRP A 251 -22.35 31.32 3.63
N GLY A 252 -22.08 32.61 3.80
CA GLY A 252 -22.35 33.38 5.00
C GLY A 252 -21.22 34.35 5.38
N PRO A 253 -21.33 35.00 6.55
CA PRO A 253 -20.36 36.00 7.02
C PRO A 253 -19.09 35.38 7.63
N VAL A 254 -19.08 34.08 7.91
CA VAL A 254 -17.92 33.37 8.48
C VAL A 254 -16.98 32.94 7.34
N PRO A 255 -15.75 33.46 7.28
CA PRO A 255 -14.80 33.05 6.24
C PRO A 255 -14.23 31.66 6.53
N MET A 256 -13.97 30.90 5.48
CA MET A 256 -13.11 29.71 5.55
C MET A 256 -11.66 30.17 5.48
N PRO A 257 -10.82 29.92 6.51
CA PRO A 257 -9.41 30.29 6.48
C PRO A 257 -8.64 29.48 5.43
N PRO A 258 -7.47 29.98 4.96
CA PRO A 258 -6.56 29.19 4.12
C PRO A 258 -6.14 27.89 4.81
N ASN A 259 -6.14 26.78 4.07
CA ASN A 259 -5.70 25.49 4.58
C ASN A 259 -4.21 25.28 4.26
N ALA A 260 -3.33 25.76 5.15
CA ALA A 260 -1.87 25.73 4.96
C ALA A 260 -1.27 24.33 4.80
N MET A 261 -1.99 23.27 5.21
CA MET A 261 -1.55 21.87 5.08
C MET A 261 -2.05 21.20 3.80
N VAL A 262 -2.83 21.90 2.96
CA VAL A 262 -3.38 21.38 1.71
C VAL A 262 -2.62 22.00 0.55
N ASN A 263 -1.87 21.19 -0.20
CA ASN A 263 -1.19 21.61 -1.42
C ASN A 263 -2.14 21.56 -2.63
N ALA A 264 -1.66 22.00 -3.80
CA ALA A 264 -2.46 22.10 -5.02
C ALA A 264 -3.15 20.79 -5.43
N GLU A 265 -2.44 19.66 -5.27
CA GLU A 265 -2.95 18.36 -5.67
C GLU A 265 -3.99 17.82 -4.67
N ASN A 266 -3.72 17.92 -3.37
CA ASN A 266 -4.69 17.56 -2.34
C ASN A 266 -5.97 18.40 -2.44
N ALA A 267 -5.85 19.68 -2.83
CA ALA A 267 -7.01 20.53 -3.05
C ALA A 267 -7.87 20.07 -4.23
N ARG A 268 -7.23 19.60 -5.31
CA ARG A 268 -7.90 19.01 -6.48
C ARG A 268 -8.65 17.74 -6.10
N ILE A 269 -8.00 16.82 -5.38
CA ILE A 269 -8.62 15.57 -4.90
C ILE A 269 -9.80 15.85 -3.97
N LEU A 270 -9.65 16.80 -3.03
CA LEU A 270 -10.74 17.22 -2.15
C LEU A 270 -11.91 17.86 -2.91
N ALA A 271 -11.62 18.69 -3.93
CA ALA A 271 -12.64 19.29 -4.77
C ALA A 271 -13.43 18.24 -5.56
N GLU A 272 -12.74 17.27 -6.17
CA GLU A 272 -13.36 16.17 -6.91
C GLU A 272 -14.19 15.26 -5.99
N PHE A 273 -13.68 14.97 -4.80
CA PHE A 273 -14.44 14.25 -3.79
C PHE A 273 -15.72 14.98 -3.42
N ILE A 274 -15.66 16.28 -3.12
CA ILE A 274 -16.84 17.07 -2.77
C ILE A 274 -17.87 17.00 -3.90
N LEU A 275 -17.44 17.17 -5.15
CA LEU A 275 -18.32 17.09 -6.32
C LEU A 275 -18.88 15.68 -6.56
N SER A 276 -18.23 14.62 -6.06
CA SER A 276 -18.76 13.25 -6.14
C SER A 276 -19.93 12.97 -5.17
N LEU A 277 -20.22 13.88 -4.22
CA LEU A 277 -21.23 13.70 -3.18
C LEU A 277 -22.66 14.12 -3.61
N GLU A 278 -22.86 14.47 -4.89
CA GLU A 278 -24.17 14.87 -5.45
C GLU A 278 -25.29 13.85 -5.14
#